data_AF-A0A519SF01-F1
#
_entry.id   AF-A0A519SF01-F1
#
_cell.length_a   1.000
_cell.length_b   1.000
_cell.length_c   1.000
_cell.angle_alpha   90.00
_cell.angle_beta   90.00
_cell.angle_gamma   90.00
#
_symmetry.space_group_name_H-M   'P 1'
#
loop_
_entity.id
_entity.type
_entity.pdbx_description
1 polymer ?
#
loop_
_entity_poly.entity_id
_entity_poly.type
_entity_poly.pdbx_seq_one_letter_code
_entity_poly.pdbx_strand_id
1 'polypeptide(L)'
;MSLLSRRVLCVLAAVGCVLPFLVLVFYSHPALDDFAIGAYLRHFTMGQYLADVYSQRSGRYAATICSVVLKYFGTHPQTYQVLILAGFVAFIVSIYLLAGSMAARARAGNGLAMTLGSFLIIVALVCFPGPAEGIFWLTGSIAYLYPTTL
;
A
#
# COMPACT_ATOMS: atom_id res chain seq x y z
N MET A 1 -4.83 17.69 -36.54
CA MET A 1 -3.86 16.80 -35.85
C MET A 1 -4.52 16.35 -34.55
N SER A 2 -4.83 15.06 -34.39
CA SER A 2 -5.27 14.52 -33.09
C SER A 2 -4.05 14.52 -32.17
N LEU A 3 -3.92 15.54 -31.32
CA LEU A 3 -2.67 15.82 -30.59
C LEU A 3 -2.21 14.67 -29.67
N LEU A 4 -3.11 13.80 -29.21
CA LEU A 4 -2.78 12.63 -28.38
C LEU A 4 -3.70 11.45 -28.72
N SER A 5 -3.14 10.24 -28.82
CA SER A 5 -3.96 9.03 -28.98
C SER A 5 -4.70 8.72 -27.67
N ARG A 6 -5.89 8.10 -27.76
CA ARG A 6 -6.70 7.70 -26.58
C ARG A 6 -5.89 6.90 -25.56
N ARG A 7 -4.98 6.04 -26.03
CA ARG A 7 -4.09 5.23 -25.18
C ARG A 7 -3.16 6.10 -24.36
N VAL A 8 -2.55 7.11 -24.99
CA VAL A 8 -1.64 8.03 -24.29
C VAL A 8 -2.42 8.85 -23.27
N LEU A 9 -3.64 9.30 -23.59
CA LEU A 9 -4.50 10.00 -22.63
C LEU A 9 -4.81 9.13 -21.39
N CYS A 10 -5.12 7.85 -21.57
CA CYS A 10 -5.34 6.94 -20.43
C CYS A 10 -4.10 6.77 -19.56
N VAL A 11 -2.92 6.62 -20.18
CA VAL A 11 -1.65 6.49 -19.43
C VAL A 11 -1.35 7.77 -18.67
N LEU A 12 -1.51 8.94 -19.30
CA LEU A 12 -1.30 10.23 -18.64
C LEU A 12 -2.28 10.44 -17.48
N ALA A 13 -3.54 10.03 -17.63
CA ALA A 13 -4.52 10.07 -16.55
C ALA A 13 -4.11 9.17 -15.38
N ALA A 14 -3.65 7.94 -15.65
CA ALA A 14 -3.17 7.04 -14.61
C ALA A 14 -1.92 7.59 -13.90
N VAL A 15 -0.97 8.17 -14.64
CA VAL A 15 0.19 8.87 -14.05
C VAL A 15 -0.27 10.03 -13.17
N GLY A 16 -1.24 10.82 -13.62
CA GLY A 16 -1.85 11.90 -12.84
C GLY A 16 -2.50 11.40 -11.54
N CYS A 17 -3.12 10.23 -11.54
CA CYS A 17 -3.66 9.61 -10.33
C CYS A 17 -2.58 9.06 -9.40
N VAL A 18 -1.45 8.57 -9.93
CA VAL A 18 -0.36 7.98 -9.15
C VAL A 18 0.53 9.05 -8.50
N LEU A 19 0.75 10.17 -9.18
CA LEU A 19 1.70 11.21 -8.75
C LEU A 19 1.45 11.74 -7.33
N PRO A 20 0.21 12.08 -6.91
CA PRO A 20 -0.06 12.57 -5.55
C PRO A 20 0.37 11.56 -4.48
N PHE A 21 0.15 10.26 -4.74
CA PHE A 21 0.54 9.21 -3.81
C PHE A 21 2.05 9.07 -3.70
N LEU A 22 2.78 9.16 -4.83
CA LEU A 22 4.25 9.16 -4.82
C LEU A 22 4.81 10.31 -4.01
N VAL A 23 4.22 11.50 -4.12
CA VAL A 23 4.60 12.65 -3.30
C VAL A 23 4.33 12.38 -1.82
N LEU A 24 3.13 11.86 -1.50
CA LEU A 24 2.72 11.56 -0.12
C LEU A 24 3.61 10.53 0.59
N VAL A 25 4.27 9.62 -0.15
CA VAL A 25 5.22 8.67 0.46
C VAL A 25 6.28 9.40 1.29
N PHE A 26 6.78 10.53 0.81
CA PHE A 26 7.84 11.28 1.49
C PHE A 26 7.35 12.07 2.71
N TYR A 27 6.03 12.21 2.87
CA TYR A 27 5.39 12.84 4.02
C TYR A 27 4.81 11.81 5.00
N SER A 28 5.00 10.51 4.74
CA SER A 28 4.51 9.45 5.61
C SER A 28 5.41 9.33 6.84
N HIS A 29 4.86 9.73 7.99
CA HIS A 29 5.51 9.65 9.29
C HIS A 29 4.56 9.00 10.31
N PRO A 30 5.08 8.38 11.39
CA PRO A 30 4.25 7.89 12.48
C PRO A 30 3.42 9.02 13.10
N ALA A 31 2.17 8.71 13.38
CA ALA A 31 1.29 9.54 14.17
C ALA A 31 1.36 9.15 15.66
N LEU A 32 0.70 9.91 16.54
CA LEU A 32 0.78 9.67 17.98
C LEU A 32 0.11 8.35 18.39
N ASP A 33 -1.00 8.01 17.75
CA ASP A 33 -1.70 6.74 17.93
C ASP A 33 -0.85 5.55 17.48
N ASP A 34 0.12 5.77 16.58
CA ASP A 34 1.11 4.78 16.14
C ASP A 34 2.04 4.26 17.25
N PHE A 35 2.00 4.85 18.45
CA PHE A 35 2.76 4.39 19.61
C PHE A 35 1.89 3.69 20.68
N ALA A 36 0.56 3.78 20.58
CA ALA A 36 -0.35 3.24 21.59
C ALA A 36 -0.22 1.71 21.73
N ILE A 37 0.12 1.02 20.64
CA ILE A 37 0.27 -0.44 20.62
C ILE A 37 1.60 -0.86 21.25
N GLY A 38 2.67 -0.09 21.07
CA GLY A 38 3.92 -0.33 21.79
C GLY A 38 3.72 -0.23 23.31
N ALA A 39 2.91 0.73 23.76
CA ALA A 39 2.51 0.84 25.16
C ALA A 39 1.64 -0.36 25.62
N TYR A 40 0.70 -0.81 24.80
CA TYR A 40 -0.13 -1.98 25.09
C TYR A 40 0.72 -3.27 25.23
N LEU A 41 1.67 -3.48 24.31
CA LEU A 41 2.53 -4.66 24.27
C LEU A 41 3.56 -4.71 25.42
N ARG A 42 3.69 -3.66 26.24
CA ARG A 42 4.46 -3.72 27.50
C ARG A 42 3.75 -4.51 28.59
N HIS A 43 2.42 -4.62 28.50
CA HIS A 43 1.59 -5.26 29.51
C HIS A 43 0.90 -6.52 29.00
N PHE A 44 0.83 -6.71 27.68
CA PHE A 44 0.15 -7.83 27.04
C PHE A 44 1.05 -8.52 26.01
N THR A 45 0.79 -9.82 25.81
CA THR A 45 1.47 -10.60 24.76
C THR A 45 0.99 -10.21 23.36
N MET A 46 1.81 -10.49 22.36
CA MET A 46 1.43 -10.29 20.95
C MET A 46 0.13 -11.04 20.60
N GLY A 47 -0.03 -12.27 21.07
CA GLY A 47 -1.25 -13.06 20.81
C GLY A 47 -2.51 -12.42 21.40
N GLN A 48 -2.40 -11.85 22.61
CA GLN A 48 -3.51 -11.11 23.23
C GLN A 48 -3.85 -9.84 22.45
N TYR A 49 -2.84 -9.11 21.99
CA TYR A 49 -3.04 -7.94 21.15
C TYR A 49 -3.71 -8.29 19.81
N LEU A 50 -3.26 -9.35 19.13
CA LEU A 50 -3.89 -9.85 17.90
C LEU A 50 -5.37 -10.21 18.13
N ALA A 51 -5.66 -10.94 19.21
CA ALA A 51 -7.02 -11.34 19.57
C ALA A 51 -7.92 -10.13 19.89
N ASP A 52 -7.40 -9.15 20.64
CA ASP A 52 -8.13 -7.92 21.00
C ASP A 52 -8.45 -7.05 19.77
N VAL A 53 -7.43 -6.73 18.95
CA VAL A 53 -7.63 -5.91 17.75
C VAL A 53 -8.54 -6.59 16.74
N TYR A 54 -8.44 -7.92 16.62
CA TYR A 54 -9.30 -8.71 15.77
C TYR A 54 -10.76 -8.65 16.23
N SER A 55 -11.01 -8.93 17.51
CA SER A 55 -12.37 -9.07 18.04
C SER A 55 -13.06 -7.73 18.30
N GLN A 56 -12.31 -6.66 18.61
CA GLN A 56 -12.90 -5.43 19.13
C GLN A 56 -12.66 -4.18 18.28
N ARG A 57 -11.66 -4.15 17.38
CA ARG A 57 -11.24 -2.89 16.74
C ARG A 57 -11.39 -2.84 15.23
N SER A 58 -10.65 -3.68 14.49
CA SER A 58 -10.50 -3.46 13.04
C SER A 58 -10.83 -4.67 12.18
N GLY A 59 -10.80 -5.89 12.72
CA GLY A 59 -10.95 -7.12 11.94
C GLY A 59 -9.87 -7.32 10.87
N ARG A 60 -8.75 -6.57 10.89
CA ARG A 60 -7.73 -6.55 9.82
C ARG A 60 -6.65 -7.63 10.02
N TYR A 61 -6.99 -8.90 9.82
CA TYR A 61 -6.09 -10.06 10.01
C TYR A 61 -4.73 -9.91 9.29
N ALA A 62 -4.76 -9.52 8.01
CA ALA A 62 -3.54 -9.44 7.19
C ALA A 62 -2.60 -8.32 7.66
N ALA A 63 -3.15 -7.15 7.98
CA ALA A 63 -2.37 -6.00 8.40
C ALA A 63 -1.64 -6.28 9.73
N THR A 64 -2.33 -6.91 10.69
CA THR A 64 -1.72 -7.22 11.99
C THR A 64 -0.66 -8.31 11.90
N ILE A 65 -0.84 -9.33 11.05
CA ILE A 65 0.19 -10.37 10.81
C ILE A 65 1.41 -9.78 10.10
N CYS A 66 1.20 -8.99 9.04
CA CYS A 66 2.30 -8.34 8.31
C CYS A 66 3.12 -7.42 9.23
N SER A 67 2.46 -6.72 10.17
CA SER A 67 3.14 -5.91 11.19
C SER A 67 4.13 -6.77 12.00
N VAL A 68 3.70 -7.94 12.46
CA VAL A 68 4.56 -8.88 13.22
C VAL A 68 5.74 -9.36 12.39
N VAL A 69 5.50 -9.74 11.13
CA VAL A 69 6.58 -10.18 10.22
C VAL A 69 7.63 -9.08 10.05
N LEU A 70 7.20 -7.84 9.82
CA LEU A 70 8.11 -6.70 9.67
C LEU A 70 8.93 -6.39 10.93
N LYS A 71 8.39 -6.67 12.12
CA LYS A 71 9.18 -6.62 13.37
C LYS A 71 10.35 -7.59 13.35
N TYR A 72 10.13 -8.83 12.94
CA TYR A 72 11.18 -9.86 12.92
C TYR A 72 12.33 -9.49 11.97
N PHE A 73 12.05 -8.71 10.93
CA PHE A 73 13.08 -8.21 10.03
C PHE A 73 13.80 -6.94 10.50
N GLY A 74 13.56 -6.47 11.74
CA GLY A 74 14.29 -5.34 12.33
C GLY A 74 14.01 -4.00 11.65
N THR A 75 12.80 -3.83 11.13
CA THR A 75 12.45 -2.65 10.33
C THR A 75 12.54 -1.35 11.16
N HIS A 76 13.21 -0.33 10.63
CA HIS A 76 13.52 0.91 11.34
C HIS A 76 12.66 2.09 10.83
N PRO A 77 12.35 3.11 11.64
CA PRO A 77 11.62 4.30 11.19
C PRO A 77 12.18 5.02 9.96
N GLN A 78 13.48 4.91 9.73
CA GLN A 78 14.14 5.49 8.56
C GLN A 78 13.84 4.75 7.25
N THR A 79 13.30 3.53 7.29
CA THR A 79 13.02 2.72 6.09
C THR A 79 11.56 2.82 5.65
N TYR A 80 10.70 3.57 6.35
CA TYR A 80 9.27 3.62 6.09
C TYR A 80 8.94 4.08 4.68
N GLN A 81 9.53 5.20 4.26
CA GLN A 81 9.27 5.77 2.94
C GLN A 81 9.71 4.81 1.84
N VAL A 82 10.84 4.11 2.01
CA VAL A 82 11.33 3.12 1.05
C VAL A 82 10.38 1.93 0.94
N LEU A 83 9.90 1.41 2.07
CA LEU A 83 8.99 0.26 2.07
C LEU A 83 7.59 0.61 1.54
N ILE A 84 7.06 1.80 1.87
CA ILE A 84 5.80 2.29 1.31
C ILE A 84 5.97 2.50 -0.20
N LEU A 85 7.06 3.11 -0.65
CA LEU A 85 7.35 3.28 -2.08
C LEU A 85 7.44 1.93 -2.79
N ALA A 86 8.18 0.99 -2.23
CA ALA A 86 8.33 -0.35 -2.81
C ALA A 86 6.99 -1.09 -2.88
N GLY A 87 6.18 -1.02 -1.82
CA GLY A 87 4.84 -1.61 -1.80
C GLY A 87 3.91 -0.97 -2.81
N PHE A 88 3.93 0.35 -2.94
CA PHE A 88 3.11 1.08 -3.89
C PHE A 88 3.53 0.82 -5.35
N VAL A 89 4.83 0.78 -5.64
CA VAL A 89 5.36 0.38 -6.95
C VAL A 89 4.99 -1.07 -7.27
N ALA A 90 5.14 -1.99 -6.31
CA ALA A 90 4.76 -3.39 -6.49
C ALA A 90 3.26 -3.54 -6.79
N PHE A 91 2.41 -2.78 -6.10
CA PHE A 91 0.98 -2.71 -6.39
C PHE A 91 0.71 -2.26 -7.83
N ILE A 92 1.32 -1.15 -8.29
CA ILE A 92 1.17 -0.66 -9.66
C ILE A 92 1.63 -1.73 -10.68
N VAL A 93 2.81 -2.30 -10.47
CA VAL A 93 3.38 -3.32 -11.35
C VAL A 93 2.47 -4.54 -11.42
N SER A 94 1.93 -5.00 -10.29
CA SER A 94 1.02 -6.15 -10.24
C SER A 94 -0.24 -5.94 -11.09
N ILE A 95 -0.81 -4.73 -11.09
CA ILE A 95 -1.96 -4.40 -11.92
C ILE A 95 -1.60 -4.41 -13.41
N TYR A 96 -0.42 -3.89 -13.79
CA TYR A 96 0.04 -3.95 -15.18
C TYR A 96 0.39 -5.37 -15.64
N LEU A 97 0.93 -6.21 -14.75
CA LEU A 97 1.17 -7.62 -15.04
C LEU A 97 -0.15 -8.37 -15.24
N LEU A 98 -1.15 -8.11 -14.40
CA LEU A 98 -2.50 -8.65 -14.57
C LEU A 98 -3.09 -8.23 -15.91
N ALA A 99 -3.08 -6.93 -16.22
CA ALA A 99 -3.59 -6.40 -17.48
C ALA A 99 -2.85 -6.99 -18.70
N GLY A 100 -1.52 -7.14 -18.60
CA GLY A 100 -0.68 -7.79 -19.61
C GLY A 100 -1.07 -9.24 -19.83
N SER A 101 -1.26 -10.00 -18.76
CA SER A 101 -1.68 -11.41 -18.84
C SER A 101 -3.07 -11.57 -19.48
N MET A 102 -4.01 -10.68 -19.17
CA MET A 102 -5.35 -10.68 -19.76
C MET A 102 -5.31 -10.33 -21.26
N ALA A 103 -4.54 -9.32 -21.64
CA ALA A 103 -4.37 -8.93 -23.03
C ALA A 103 -3.69 -10.03 -23.86
N ALA A 104 -2.65 -10.67 -23.32
CA ALA A 104 -1.98 -11.80 -23.95
C ALA A 104 -2.94 -12.98 -24.17
N ARG A 105 -3.76 -13.31 -23.16
CA ARG A 105 -4.80 -14.35 -23.28
C ARG A 105 -5.86 -14.01 -24.33
N ALA A 106 -6.21 -12.75 -24.46
CA ALA A 106 -7.11 -12.25 -25.51
C ALA A 106 -6.44 -12.14 -26.89
N ARG A 107 -5.15 -12.47 -27.03
CA ARG A 107 -4.33 -12.24 -28.22
C ARG A 107 -4.36 -10.78 -28.70
N ALA A 108 -4.55 -9.86 -27.76
CA ALA A 108 -4.54 -8.44 -28.01
C ALA A 108 -3.12 -7.88 -27.81
N GLY A 109 -2.69 -6.97 -28.68
CA GLY A 109 -1.37 -6.35 -28.56
C GLY A 109 -1.22 -5.46 -27.32
N ASN A 110 0.02 -5.03 -27.06
CA ASN A 110 0.42 -4.24 -25.88
C ASN A 110 -0.42 -2.97 -25.65
N GLY A 111 -1.03 -2.42 -26.71
CA GLY A 111 -1.93 -1.26 -26.58
C GLY A 111 -3.16 -1.53 -25.71
N LEU A 112 -3.73 -2.75 -25.74
CA LEU A 112 -4.82 -3.12 -24.85
C LEU A 112 -4.32 -3.25 -23.41
N ALA A 113 -3.19 -3.94 -23.20
CA ALA A 113 -2.58 -4.10 -21.88
C ALA A 113 -2.34 -2.76 -21.19
N MET A 114 -1.74 -1.79 -21.90
CA MET A 114 -1.50 -0.45 -21.37
C MET A 114 -2.79 0.28 -21.02
N THR A 115 -3.80 0.22 -21.89
CA THR A 115 -5.08 0.91 -21.67
C THR A 115 -5.83 0.30 -20.49
N LEU A 116 -5.89 -1.03 -20.43
CA LEU A 116 -6.53 -1.77 -19.34
C LEU A 116 -5.79 -1.55 -18.01
N GLY A 117 -4.47 -1.67 -18.00
CA GLY A 117 -3.66 -1.41 -16.80
C GLY A 117 -3.84 0.01 -16.27
N SER A 118 -3.82 1.01 -17.17
CA SER A 118 -4.08 2.42 -16.80
C SER A 118 -5.48 2.59 -16.22
N PHE A 119 -6.49 2.02 -16.87
CA PHE A 119 -7.87 2.08 -16.39
C PHE A 119 -8.03 1.42 -15.01
N LEU A 120 -7.46 0.22 -14.82
CA LEU A 120 -7.50 -0.49 -13.55
C LEU A 120 -6.79 0.29 -12.44
N ILE A 121 -5.67 0.95 -12.71
CA ILE A 121 -4.99 1.83 -11.74
C ILE A 121 -5.89 2.98 -11.33
N ILE A 122 -6.50 3.67 -12.30
CA ILE A 122 -7.40 4.80 -12.03
C ILE A 122 -8.56 4.32 -11.15
N VAL A 123 -9.24 3.24 -11.54
CA VAL A 123 -10.34 2.67 -10.75
C VAL A 123 -9.87 2.27 -9.36
N ALA A 124 -8.73 1.57 -9.25
CA ALA A 124 -8.23 1.10 -7.98
C ALA A 124 -7.88 2.25 -7.02
N LEU A 125 -7.34 3.36 -7.50
CA LEU A 125 -6.98 4.52 -6.67
C LEU A 125 -8.18 5.43 -6.37
N VAL A 126 -9.07 5.65 -7.34
CA VAL A 126 -10.26 6.51 -7.17
C VAL A 126 -11.31 5.83 -6.28
N CYS A 127 -11.46 4.52 -6.41
CA CYS A 127 -12.40 3.75 -5.59
C CYS A 127 -11.76 3.19 -4.31
N PHE A 128 -10.53 3.60 -3.97
CA PHE A 128 -9.88 3.14 -2.75
C PHE A 128 -10.53 3.83 -1.53
N PRO A 129 -11.20 3.10 -0.62
CA PRO A 129 -12.03 3.71 0.42
C PRO A 129 -11.22 4.45 1.51
N GLY A 130 -9.94 4.11 1.69
CA GLY A 130 -9.07 4.69 2.72
C GLY A 130 -7.60 4.56 2.33
N PRO A 131 -7.08 5.40 1.42
CA PRO A 131 -5.72 5.27 0.92
C PRO A 131 -4.66 5.47 1.99
N ALA A 132 -4.94 6.31 3.00
CA ALA A 132 -4.10 6.45 4.18
C ALA A 132 -3.93 5.10 4.89
N GLU A 133 -5.04 4.40 5.13
CA GLU A 133 -5.07 3.12 5.84
C GLU A 133 -4.52 1.95 5.02
N GLY A 134 -4.72 1.96 3.70
CA GLY A 134 -4.33 0.84 2.85
C GLY A 134 -2.91 0.91 2.30
N ILE A 135 -2.39 2.12 2.05
CA ILE A 135 -1.08 2.33 1.40
C ILE A 135 -0.06 2.85 2.41
N PHE A 136 -0.46 3.79 3.28
CA PHE A 136 0.48 4.53 4.13
C PHE A 136 0.54 4.05 5.59
N TRP A 137 -0.42 3.23 6.03
CA TRP A 137 -0.50 2.71 7.40
C TRP A 137 0.64 1.77 7.81
N LEU A 138 1.57 1.48 6.90
CA LEU A 138 2.81 0.80 7.23
C LEU A 138 3.58 1.53 8.36
N THR A 139 3.53 2.87 8.39
CA THR A 139 4.14 3.66 9.48
C THR A 139 3.61 3.23 10.84
N GLY A 140 2.28 3.10 10.97
CA GLY A 140 1.65 2.59 12.17
C GLY A 140 2.12 1.19 12.49
N SER A 141 2.01 0.27 11.53
CA SER A 141 2.37 -1.14 11.72
C SER A 141 3.77 -1.37 12.30
N ILE A 142 4.75 -0.54 11.92
CA ILE A 142 6.14 -0.69 12.37
C ILE A 142 6.42 0.15 13.61
N ALA A 143 5.90 1.39 13.69
CA ALA A 143 6.07 2.25 14.87
C ALA A 143 5.47 1.60 16.14
N TYR A 144 4.41 0.79 15.98
CA TYR A 144 3.83 -0.02 17.06
C TYR A 144 4.84 -0.96 17.74
N LEU A 145 5.89 -1.36 17.03
CA LEU A 145 6.76 -2.46 17.43
C LEU A 145 8.14 -1.98 17.90
N TYR A 146 8.50 -0.73 17.58
CA TYR A 146 9.77 -0.10 17.95
C TYR A 146 10.01 0.01 19.47
N PRO A 147 9.03 0.39 20.33
CA PRO A 147 9.22 0.49 21.77
C PRO A 147 9.35 -0.85 22.50
N THR A 148 9.23 -1.97 21.79
CA THR A 148 9.30 -3.34 22.35
C THR A 148 10.62 -4.05 22.01
N THR A 149 11.51 -3.38 21.27
CA THR A 149 12.84 -3.90 20.87
C THR A 149 14.00 -3.14 21.52
N LEU A 150 13.71 -2.07 22.26
CA LEU A 150 14.61 -1.40 23.20
C LEU A 150 14.31 -1.92 24.61
#